data_AF-A0A849T8G1-F1
#
_entry.id   AF-A0A849T8G1-F1
#
_cell.length_a   1.000
_cell.length_b   1.000
_cell.length_c   1.000
_cell.angle_alpha   90.00
_cell.angle_beta   90.00
_cell.angle_gamma   90.00
#
_symmetry.space_group_name_H-M   'P 1'
#
loop_
_entity.id
_entity.type
_entity.pdbx_description
1 polymer ?
#
loop_
_entity_poly.entity_id
_entity_poly.type
_entity_poly.pdbx_seq_one_letter_code
_entity_poly.pdbx_strand_id
1 'polypeptide(L)'
;MLKCNEIVELIASDKSLTFLGKMELKMHLLMCKHCNNYSKQIEIINNQYKKSIEKVTNTDEVHVQDLEDKVLESVKNKKEQKP
;
A
#
# COMPACT_ATOMS: atom_id res chain seq x y z
N MET A 1 21.20 -16.51 15.25
CA MET A 1 20.92 -16.72 13.82
C MET A 1 19.51 -17.23 13.72
N LEU A 2 18.60 -16.32 13.38
CA LEU A 2 17.22 -16.65 13.01
C LEU A 2 17.22 -17.70 11.91
N LYS A 3 16.29 -18.65 12.05
CA LYS A 3 16.01 -19.68 11.06
C LYS A 3 15.25 -19.07 9.87
N CYS A 4 15.35 -19.70 8.70
CA CYS A 4 14.69 -19.22 7.48
C CYS A 4 13.18 -19.02 7.65
N ASN A 5 12.50 -19.89 8.41
CA ASN A 5 11.05 -19.76 8.69
C ASN A 5 10.74 -18.52 9.53
N GLU A 6 11.55 -18.22 10.55
CA GLU A 6 11.41 -17.02 11.38
C GLU A 6 11.65 -15.74 10.55
N ILE A 7 12.62 -15.78 9.63
CA ILE A 7 12.90 -14.67 8.72
C ILE A 7 11.74 -14.43 7.76
N VAL A 8 11.16 -15.50 7.21
CA VAL A 8 9.99 -15.40 6.32
C VAL A 8 8.79 -14.80 7.06
N GLU A 9 8.52 -15.23 8.29
CA GLU A 9 7.48 -14.65 9.14
C GLU A 9 7.74 -13.17 9.45
N LEU A 10 8.98 -12.83 9.79
CA LEU A 10 9.38 -11.45 10.04
C LEU A 10 9.20 -10.54 8.82
N ILE A 11 9.60 -10.99 7.64
CA ILE A 11 9.43 -10.26 6.36
C ILE A 11 7.95 -10.08 6.01
N ALA A 12 7.12 -11.07 6.27
CA ALA A 12 5.69 -11.02 5.99
C ALA A 12 4.88 -10.23 7.04
N SER A 13 5.47 -9.95 8.20
CA SER A 13 4.80 -9.20 9.27
C SER A 13 5.03 -7.70 9.15
N ASP A 14 4.03 -6.90 9.50
CA ASP A 14 4.15 -5.44 9.64
C ASP A 14 4.82 -5.01 10.96
N LYS A 15 5.50 -5.92 11.65
CA LYS A 15 6.12 -5.63 12.95
C LYS A 15 7.35 -4.74 12.76
N SER A 16 7.43 -3.67 13.54
CA SER A 16 8.64 -2.85 13.61
C SER A 16 9.75 -3.62 14.33
N LEU A 17 10.90 -3.76 13.67
CA LEU A 17 12.06 -4.41 14.25
C LEU A 17 12.88 -3.41 15.08
N THR A 18 13.37 -3.87 16.24
CA THR A 18 14.41 -3.17 16.98
C THR A 18 15.69 -3.06 16.15
N PHE A 19 16.61 -2.17 16.52
CA PHE A 19 17.86 -1.98 15.77
C PHE A 19 18.66 -3.29 15.62
N LEU A 20 18.74 -4.07 16.71
CA LEU A 20 19.39 -5.38 16.70
C LEU A 20 18.68 -6.36 15.76
N GLY A 21 17.35 -6.42 15.80
CA GLY A 21 16.56 -7.27 14.90
C GLY A 21 16.75 -6.91 13.42
N LYS A 22 16.90 -5.61 13.11
CA LYS A 22 17.24 -5.16 11.74
C LYS A 22 18.63 -5.64 11.31
N MET A 23 19.62 -5.62 12.20
CA MET A 23 20.96 -6.11 11.87
C MET A 23 20.97 -7.63 11.65
N GLU A 24 20.29 -8.39 12.52
CA GLU A 24 20.22 -9.85 12.38
C GLU A 24 19.52 -10.27 11.09
N LEU A 25 18.40 -9.61 10.73
CA LEU A 25 17.72 -9.81 9.45
C LEU A 25 18.65 -9.52 8.27
N LYS A 26 19.34 -8.37 8.27
CA LYS A 26 20.29 -8.02 7.19
C LYS A 26 21.38 -9.07 7.04
N MET A 27 21.98 -9.53 8.14
CA MET A 27 23.00 -10.57 8.10
C MET A 27 22.47 -11.87 7.50
N HIS A 28 21.27 -12.28 7.88
CA HIS A 28 20.65 -13.49 7.32
C HIS A 28 20.42 -13.35 5.81
N LEU A 29 19.92 -12.21 5.33
CA LEU A 29 19.68 -11.97 3.91
C LEU A 29 20.98 -11.94 3.09
N LEU A 30 22.10 -11.53 3.69
CA LEU A 30 23.42 -11.59 3.03
C LEU A 30 23.92 -13.03 2.85
N MET A 31 23.58 -13.93 3.77
CA MET A 31 24.06 -15.32 3.76
C MET A 31 23.08 -16.30 3.08
N CYS A 32 21.79 -16.00 3.09
CA CYS A 32 20.74 -16.88 2.58
C CYS A 32 20.11 -16.30 1.31
N LYS A 33 20.49 -16.86 0.16
CA LYS A 33 19.96 -16.46 -1.16
C LYS A 33 18.44 -16.63 -1.26
N HIS A 34 17.86 -17.65 -0.64
CA HIS A 34 16.42 -17.90 -0.67
C HIS A 34 15.64 -16.82 0.07
N CYS A 35 16.06 -16.47 1.29
CA CYS A 35 15.42 -15.40 2.06
C CYS A 35 15.63 -14.04 1.41
N ASN A 36 16.80 -13.77 0.80
CA ASN A 36 17.03 -12.56 0.01
C ASN A 36 16.06 -12.44 -1.17
N ASN A 37 15.89 -13.53 -1.93
CA ASN A 37 14.96 -13.56 -3.06
C ASN A 37 13.50 -13.41 -2.61
N TYR A 38 13.12 -14.02 -1.49
CA TYR A 38 11.78 -13.87 -0.92
C TYR A 38 11.52 -12.43 -0.50
N SER A 39 12.47 -11.80 0.22
CA SER A 39 12.39 -10.39 0.62
C SER A 39 12.13 -9.47 -0.58
N LYS A 40 12.89 -9.64 -1.67
CA LYS A 40 12.70 -8.88 -2.92
C LYS A 40 11.33 -9.08 -3.56
N GLN A 41 10.79 -10.31 -3.54
CA GLN A 41 9.46 -10.59 -4.08
C GLN A 41 8.37 -9.85 -3.28
N ILE A 42 8.44 -9.88 -1.96
CA ILE A 42 7.52 -9.15 -1.08
C ILE A 42 7.62 -7.63 -1.33
N GLU A 43 8.83 -7.09 -1.48
CA GLU A 43 9.03 -5.66 -1.80
C GLU A 43 8.38 -5.28 -3.14
N ILE A 44 8.53 -6.12 -4.18
CA ILE A 44 7.89 -5.89 -5.49
C ILE A 44 6.38 -5.87 -5.36
N ILE A 45 5.79 -6.83 -4.64
CA ILE A 45 4.33 -6.91 -4.41
C ILE A 45 3.85 -5.65 -3.70
N ASN A 46 4.51 -5.26 -2.61
CA ASN A 46 4.14 -4.05 -1.85
C ASN A 46 4.20 -2.79 -2.71
N ASN A 47 5.25 -2.65 -3.54
CA ASN A 47 5.40 -1.49 -4.42
C ASN A 47 4.35 -1.47 -5.53
N GLN A 48 4.01 -2.62 -6.10
CA GLN A 48 2.94 -2.71 -7.09
C GLN A 48 1.57 -2.41 -6.48
N TYR A 49 1.30 -2.94 -5.28
CA TYR A 49 0.06 -2.67 -4.56
C TYR A 49 -0.11 -1.18 -4.24
N LYS A 50 0.94 -0.53 -3.71
CA LYS A 50 0.94 0.93 -3.46
C LYS A 50 0.66 1.73 -4.73
N LYS A 51 1.34 1.41 -5.84
CA LYS A 51 1.12 2.08 -7.13
C LYS A 51 -0.30 1.87 -7.65
N SER A 52 -0.88 0.69 -7.47
CA SER A 52 -2.25 0.41 -7.88
C SER A 52 -3.26 1.18 -7.04
N ILE A 53 -3.05 1.25 -5.72
CA ILE A 53 -3.88 2.10 -4.85
C ILE A 53 -3.76 3.56 -5.24
N GLU A 54 -2.54 4.08 -5.37
CA GLU A 54 -2.30 5.47 -5.76
C GLU A 54 -3.02 5.81 -7.07
N LYS A 55 -3.02 4.94 -8.07
CA LYS A 55 -3.77 5.15 -9.32
C LYS A 55 -5.29 5.23 -9.13
N VAL A 56 -5.84 4.48 -8.18
CA VAL A 56 -7.29 4.47 -7.89
C VAL A 56 -7.68 5.62 -6.97
N THR A 57 -6.80 6.03 -6.06
CA THR A 57 -7.07 7.09 -5.07
C THR A 57 -6.59 8.46 -5.52
N ASN A 58 -5.83 8.57 -6.61
CA ASN A 58 -5.45 9.85 -7.19
C ASN A 58 -6.66 10.45 -7.88
N THR A 59 -7.48 11.13 -7.09
CA THR A 59 -8.64 11.87 -7.57
C THR A 59 -8.16 13.20 -8.14
N ASP A 60 -8.43 13.43 -9.42
CA ASP A 60 -8.19 14.73 -10.06
C ASP A 60 -9.10 15.78 -9.38
N GLU A 61 -8.53 16.83 -8.79
CA GLU A 61 -9.28 17.91 -8.13
C GLU A 61 -10.32 18.54 -9.08
N VAL A 62 -10.01 18.59 -10.38
CA VAL A 62 -10.94 19.07 -11.41
C VAL A 62 -12.12 18.11 -11.56
N HIS A 63 -11.89 16.79 -11.45
CA HIS A 63 -12.96 15.81 -11.49
C HIS A 63 -13.86 15.83 -10.25
N VAL A 64 -13.30 16.19 -9.08
CA VAL A 64 -14.11 16.38 -7.85
C VAL A 64 -15.04 17.58 -8.00
N GLN A 65 -14.53 18.71 -8.47
CA GLN A 65 -15.35 19.92 -8.68
C GLN A 65 -16.47 19.68 -9.70
N ASP A 66 -16.16 19.02 -10.81
CA ASP A 66 -17.16 18.63 -11.82
C ASP A 66 -18.28 17.73 -11.26
N LEU A 67 -17.93 16.82 -10.32
CA LEU A 67 -18.91 15.96 -9.65
C LEU A 67 -19.74 16.76 -8.64
N GLU A 68 -19.13 17.66 -7.87
CA GLU A 68 -19.81 18.54 -6.92
C GLU A 68 -20.83 19.43 -7.64
N ASP A 69 -20.44 20.06 -8.75
CA ASP A 69 -21.30 20.93 -9.55
C ASP A 69 -22.50 20.15 -10.11
N LYS A 70 -22.29 18.95 -10.66
CA LYS A 70 -23.37 18.08 -11.15
C LYS A 70 -24.34 17.66 -10.05
N VAL A 71 -23.85 17.37 -8.84
CA VAL A 71 -24.71 17.02 -7.70
C VAL A 71 -25.52 18.23 -7.26
N LEU A 72 -24.90 19.41 -7.15
CA LEU A 72 -25.58 20.66 -6.79
C LEU A 72 -26.66 21.04 -7.81
N GLU A 73 -26.38 20.88 -9.09
CA GLU A 73 -27.33 21.13 -10.19
C GLU A 73 -28.50 20.14 -10.15
N SER A 74 -28.23 18.87 -9.90
CA SER A 74 -29.25 17.82 -9.74
C SER A 74 -30.17 18.09 -8.54
N VAL A 75 -29.64 18.63 -7.44
CA VAL A 75 -30.41 19.00 -6.24
C VAL A 75 -31.24 20.25 -6.48
N LYS A 76 -30.72 21.27 -7.19
CA LYS A 76 -31.49 22.46 -7.59
C LYS A 76 -32.67 22.09 -8.47
N ASN A 77 -32.43 21.31 -9.53
CA ASN A 77 -33.47 20.88 -10.47
C ASN A 77 -34.57 20.03 -9.79
N LYS A 78 -34.23 19.25 -8.75
CA LYS A 78 -35.23 18.53 -7.94
C LYS A 78 -36.06 19.42 -7.03
N LYS A 79 -35.56 20.58 -6.61
CA LYS A 79 -36.33 21.53 -5.78
C LYS A 79 -37.35 22.32 -6.60
N GLU A 80 -37.10 22.55 -7.88
CA GLU A 80 -38.00 23.29 -8.79
C GLU A 80 -39.14 22.44 -9.37
N GLN A 81 -39.09 21.11 -9.24
CA GLN A 81 -40.13 20.17 -9.68
C GLN A 81 -41.08 19.71 -8.55
N LYS A 82 -41.05 20.34 -7.36
CA LYS A 82 -41.98 20.00 -6.28
C LYS A 82 -43.28 20.83 -6.43
N PRO A 83 -44.46 20.19 -6.57
CA PRO A 83 -45.74 20.89 -6.59
C PRO A 83 -46.07 21.55 -5.24
#